data_AF-W6LG64-F1
#
_entry.id   AF-W6LG64-F1
#
_cell.length_a   1.000
_cell.length_b   1.000
_cell.length_c   1.000
_cell.angle_alpha   90.00
_cell.angle_beta   90.00
_cell.angle_gamma   90.00
#
_symmetry.space_group_name_H-M   'P 1'
#
loop_
_entity.id
_entity.type
_entity.pdbx_description
1 polymer ?
#
loop_
_entity_poly.entity_id
_entity_poly.type
_entity_poly.pdbx_seq_one_letter_code
_entity_poly.pdbx_strand_id
1 'polypeptide(L)'
;MSFIGVKIVLVCNAFDKVAIPLSCSLCPHGDSDAAENNIDYRLESLSKKKLQTGYGYVHCTLVQLCIRATELTDVKEAARKVWNVHREAAEESKEKLELTDIHPGPVFGTTATEKEIRLPYIAITRTDALMALHSDMLEKIKPFQVKLSSMNVGKSAFHNSSPADGNASVECMIDFYEKNSLENYSPHLTLGSTQDPIDTNLLYFQKLKLPLHTCALMVSHMGNYCSCFELL
;
A
#
# COMPACT_ATOMS: atom_id res chain seq x y z
N MET A 1 -3.74 25.37 -5.65
CA MET A 1 -4.11 24.60 -4.45
C MET A 1 -3.32 23.30 -4.51
N SER A 2 -2.61 22.91 -3.45
CA SER A 2 -1.76 21.70 -3.45
C SER A 2 -2.58 20.48 -3.05
N PHE A 3 -2.39 19.38 -3.78
CA PHE A 3 -3.04 18.10 -3.54
C PHE A 3 -2.01 17.06 -3.14
N ILE A 4 -2.44 16.07 -2.36
CA ILE A 4 -1.59 14.97 -1.93
C ILE A 4 -2.35 13.65 -2.05
N GLY A 5 -1.72 12.67 -2.68
CA GLY A 5 -2.18 11.29 -2.74
C GLY A 5 -1.81 10.61 -1.44
N VAL A 6 -2.80 10.11 -0.72
CA VAL A 6 -2.64 9.60 0.63
C VAL A 6 -3.08 8.16 0.71
N LYS A 7 -2.31 7.37 1.44
CA LYS A 7 -2.65 6.02 1.86
C LYS A 7 -2.74 5.96 3.38
N ILE A 8 -3.84 5.40 3.88
CA ILE A 8 -4.03 5.04 5.28
C ILE A 8 -3.89 3.53 5.37
N VAL A 9 -2.96 3.07 6.18
CA VAL A 9 -2.50 1.67 6.12
C VAL A 9 -2.25 1.10 7.51
N LEU A 10 -2.40 -0.22 7.63
CA LEU A 10 -1.87 -0.97 8.76
C LEU A 10 -0.45 -1.40 8.45
N VAL A 11 0.43 -1.26 9.45
CA VAL A 11 1.79 -1.80 9.43
C VAL A 11 2.02 -2.66 10.66
N CYS A 12 2.91 -3.64 10.54
CA CYS A 12 3.32 -4.48 11.64
C CYS A 12 4.71 -5.04 11.37
N ASN A 13 5.56 -5.14 12.40
CA ASN A 13 6.87 -5.80 12.28
C ASN A 13 6.74 -7.27 11.83
N ALA A 14 5.59 -7.90 12.04
CA ALA A 14 5.35 -9.26 11.58
C ALA A 14 5.12 -9.33 10.06
N PHE A 15 4.64 -8.24 9.44
CA PHE A 15 4.54 -8.14 7.97
C PHE A 15 5.92 -8.17 7.32
N ASP A 16 6.88 -7.46 7.90
CA ASP A 16 8.27 -7.45 7.43
C ASP A 16 8.88 -8.86 7.41
N LYS A 17 8.64 -9.65 8.46
CA LYS A 17 9.17 -11.01 8.60
C LYS A 17 8.73 -11.95 7.48
N VAL A 18 7.51 -11.76 6.96
CA VAL A 18 6.96 -12.62 5.90
C VAL A 18 7.20 -12.05 4.52
N ALA A 19 7.06 -10.73 4.34
CA ALA A 19 7.09 -10.13 3.02
C ALA A 19 8.50 -9.81 2.54
N ILE A 20 9.43 -9.37 3.41
CA ILE A 20 10.78 -8.99 2.98
C ILE A 20 11.55 -10.17 2.35
N PRO A 21 11.54 -11.40 2.94
CA PRO A 21 12.19 -12.54 2.32
C PRO A 21 11.59 -12.94 0.97
N LEU A 22 10.33 -12.57 0.72
CA LEU A 22 9.59 -12.82 -0.51
C LEU A 22 9.57 -11.61 -1.45
N SER A 23 10.21 -10.50 -1.07
CA SER A 23 10.24 -9.30 -1.88
C SER A 23 11.21 -9.55 -3.03
N CYS A 24 10.65 -9.93 -4.17
CA CYS A 24 11.39 -10.26 -5.38
C CYS A 24 11.79 -9.03 -6.20
N SER A 25 11.62 -7.79 -5.70
CA SER A 25 12.16 -6.59 -6.36
C SER A 25 13.67 -6.40 -6.09
N LEU A 26 14.41 -7.50 -6.28
CA LEU A 26 15.77 -7.49 -6.80
C LEU A 26 15.63 -7.44 -8.32
N CYS A 27 16.20 -6.40 -8.91
CA CYS A 27 16.33 -6.16 -10.34
C CYS A 27 16.82 -7.41 -11.10
N PRO A 28 16.70 -7.47 -12.43
CA PRO A 28 17.68 -8.22 -13.19
C PRO A 28 19.07 -7.68 -12.84
N HIS A 29 19.91 -8.56 -12.30
CA HIS A 29 21.32 -8.24 -12.05
C HIS A 29 22.00 -7.98 -13.40
N GLY A 30 22.73 -6.87 -13.48
CA GLY A 30 23.69 -6.62 -14.54
C GLY A 30 24.75 -5.70 -13.99
N ASP A 31 25.97 -6.21 -13.81
CA ASP A 31 27.16 -5.38 -13.75
C ASP A 31 27.12 -4.39 -14.93
N SER A 32 26.78 -3.13 -14.71
CA SER A 32 27.10 -2.02 -15.61
C SER A 32 26.62 -0.69 -15.05
N ASP A 33 27.43 0.34 -15.28
CA ASP A 33 27.06 1.75 -15.31
C ASP A 33 25.81 2.02 -16.17
N ALA A 34 24.62 1.80 -15.61
CA ALA A 34 23.36 2.07 -16.29
C ALA A 34 22.67 3.28 -15.67
N ALA A 35 23.07 4.46 -16.15
CA ALA A 35 22.29 5.68 -16.30
C ALA A 35 21.05 5.88 -15.39
N GLU A 36 21.24 6.65 -14.31
CA GLU A 36 20.39 7.68 -13.67
C GLU A 36 18.84 7.67 -13.69
N ASN A 37 18.09 6.72 -14.26
CA ASN A 37 16.62 6.83 -14.33
C ASN A 37 15.80 5.56 -14.03
N ASN A 38 16.43 4.42 -13.69
CA ASN A 38 15.68 3.25 -13.20
C ASN A 38 15.65 3.29 -11.66
N ILE A 39 14.62 3.90 -11.08
CA ILE A 39 14.38 3.83 -9.64
C ILE A 39 13.85 2.42 -9.33
N ASP A 40 14.76 1.51 -9.00
CA ASP A 40 14.42 0.18 -8.50
C ASP A 40 13.77 0.29 -7.12
N TYR A 41 12.50 -0.11 -7.01
CA TYR A 41 11.73 -0.04 -5.77
C TYR A 41 12.00 -1.28 -4.91
N ARG A 42 12.50 -1.08 -3.68
CA ARG A 42 12.71 -2.17 -2.70
C ARG A 42 11.85 -1.96 -1.47
N LEU A 43 11.38 -3.07 -0.88
CA LEU A 43 10.76 -3.08 0.44
C LEU A 43 11.86 -3.07 1.51
N GLU A 44 11.74 -2.17 2.49
CA GLU A 44 12.64 -2.13 3.65
C GLU A 44 11.90 -2.40 4.97
N SER A 45 12.65 -2.92 5.93
CA SER A 45 12.16 -3.19 7.29
C SER A 45 11.77 -1.89 8.00
N LEU A 46 10.64 -1.90 8.72
CA LEU A 46 10.17 -0.79 9.54
C LEU A 46 11.23 -0.33 10.56
N SER A 47 12.04 -1.26 11.08
CA SER A 47 13.08 -0.99 12.08
C SER A 47 14.30 -0.21 11.55
N LYS A 48 14.51 -0.19 10.24
CA LYS A 48 15.63 0.53 9.61
C LYS A 48 15.31 1.99 9.30
N LYS A 49 14.15 2.49 9.75
CA LYS A 49 13.69 3.86 9.45
C LYS A 49 14.48 4.92 10.22
N LYS A 50 15.56 5.40 9.58
CA LYS A 50 15.99 6.81 9.58
C LYS A 50 16.46 7.16 8.16
N LEU A 51 15.66 7.96 7.44
CA LEU A 51 16.11 8.87 6.37
C LEU A 51 16.77 8.23 5.12
N GLN A 52 16.10 7.35 4.37
CA GLN A 52 16.54 7.08 2.99
C GLN A 52 15.37 7.22 2.01
N THR A 53 15.56 8.09 1.01
CA THR A 53 14.69 8.28 -0.15
C THR A 53 14.70 7.01 -1.00
N GLY A 54 13.54 6.58 -1.50
CA GLY A 54 13.45 5.51 -2.53
C GLY A 54 12.88 4.17 -2.06
N TYR A 55 12.46 4.03 -0.81
CA TYR A 55 11.96 2.76 -0.26
C TYR A 55 10.53 2.91 0.26
N GLY A 56 9.68 1.93 -0.02
CA GLY A 56 8.43 1.78 0.71
C GLY A 56 8.48 0.65 1.72
N TYR A 57 7.36 0.44 2.41
CA TYR A 57 7.28 -0.51 3.51
C TYR A 57 6.09 -1.45 3.34
N VAL A 58 6.21 -2.61 3.98
CA VAL A 58 5.18 -3.63 3.94
C VAL A 58 3.96 -3.14 4.71
N HIS A 59 2.81 -3.12 4.05
CA HIS A 59 1.59 -2.56 4.62
C HIS A 59 0.33 -3.23 4.05
N CYS A 60 -0.75 -3.17 4.83
CA CYS A 60 -2.10 -3.48 4.35
C CYS A 60 -2.84 -2.16 4.16
N THR A 61 -3.25 -1.85 2.93
CA THR A 61 -3.98 -0.60 2.64
C THR A 61 -5.39 -0.67 3.18
N LEU A 62 -5.81 0.29 4.02
CA LEU A 62 -7.20 0.47 4.42
C LEU A 62 -7.89 1.45 3.47
N VAL A 63 -7.29 2.62 3.24
CA VAL A 63 -7.86 3.64 2.36
C VAL A 63 -6.78 4.26 1.49
N GLN A 64 -7.10 4.56 0.24
CA GLN A 64 -6.30 5.47 -0.58
C GLN A 64 -7.20 6.50 -1.28
N LEU A 65 -6.73 7.75 -1.34
CA LEU A 65 -7.46 8.86 -1.95
C LEU A 65 -6.53 10.06 -2.19
N CYS A 66 -7.00 11.00 -3.00
CA CYS A 66 -6.41 12.33 -3.10
C CYS A 66 -7.15 13.31 -2.16
N ILE A 67 -6.39 14.12 -1.41
CA ILE A 67 -6.93 15.17 -0.53
C ILE A 67 -6.31 16.53 -0.84
N ARG A 68 -6.85 17.62 -0.27
CA ARG A 68 -6.12 18.91 -0.21
C ARG A 68 -5.05 18.81 0.87
N ALA A 69 -3.84 19.30 0.57
CA ALA A 69 -2.74 19.28 1.54
C ALA A 69 -3.07 19.99 2.87
N THR A 70 -3.94 21.00 2.82
CA THR A 70 -4.42 21.74 4.00
C THR A 70 -5.30 20.90 4.94
N GLU A 71 -5.84 19.77 4.49
CA GLU A 71 -6.73 18.89 5.26
C GLU A 71 -5.99 17.70 5.89
N LEU A 72 -4.67 17.61 5.71
CA LEU A 72 -3.88 16.46 6.17
C LEU A 72 -4.00 16.23 7.68
N THR A 73 -4.01 17.28 8.49
CA THR A 73 -4.18 17.18 9.95
C THR A 73 -5.54 16.59 10.30
N ASP A 74 -6.61 17.02 9.63
CA ASP A 74 -7.97 16.54 9.88
C ASP A 74 -8.14 15.08 9.45
N VAL A 75 -7.52 14.69 8.34
CA VAL A 75 -7.46 13.30 7.87
C VAL A 75 -6.76 12.40 8.88
N LYS A 76 -5.60 12.82 9.39
CA LYS A 76 -4.88 12.07 10.45
C LYS A 76 -5.73 11.93 11.71
N GLU A 77 -6.41 13.00 12.11
CA GLU A 77 -7.24 12.99 13.30
C GLU A 77 -8.44 12.03 13.14
N ALA A 78 -9.13 12.10 12.00
CA ALA A 78 -10.24 11.21 11.68
C ALA A 78 -9.78 9.74 11.66
N ALA A 79 -8.67 9.46 10.99
CA ALA A 79 -8.11 8.11 10.91
C ALA A 79 -7.71 7.56 12.29
N ARG A 80 -7.07 8.40 13.11
CA ARG A 80 -6.69 8.05 14.49
C ARG A 80 -7.90 7.72 15.36
N LYS A 81 -8.97 8.51 15.28
CA LYS A 81 -10.20 8.27 16.05
C LYS A 81 -10.83 6.92 15.71
N VAL A 82 -10.98 6.62 14.42
CA VAL A 82 -11.50 5.32 13.96
C VAL A 82 -10.60 4.20 14.46
N TRP A 83 -9.28 4.32 14.26
CA TRP A 83 -8.34 3.27 14.67
C TRP A 83 -8.35 2.99 16.17
N ASN A 84 -8.44 4.01 17.04
CA ASN A 84 -8.45 3.79 18.48
C ASN A 84 -9.65 2.92 18.91
N VAL A 85 -10.85 3.22 18.39
CA VAL A 85 -12.06 2.44 18.68
C VAL A 85 -11.89 0.98 18.26
N HIS A 86 -11.44 0.75 17.03
CA HIS A 86 -11.27 -0.60 16.48
C HIS A 86 -10.12 -1.36 17.13
N ARG A 87 -9.04 -0.68 17.51
CA ARG A 87 -7.90 -1.29 18.19
C ARG A 87 -8.27 -1.78 19.59
N GLU A 88 -8.99 -0.96 20.36
CA GLU A 88 -9.47 -1.32 21.70
C GLU A 88 -10.43 -2.51 21.62
N ALA A 89 -11.41 -2.47 20.73
CA ALA A 89 -12.33 -3.59 20.50
C ALA A 89 -11.59 -4.87 20.08
N ALA A 90 -10.61 -4.76 19.17
CA ALA A 90 -9.82 -5.90 18.71
C ALA A 90 -8.90 -6.50 19.79
N GLU A 91 -8.48 -5.70 20.77
CA GLU A 91 -7.74 -6.18 21.93
C GLU A 91 -8.66 -6.98 22.86
N GLU A 92 -9.85 -6.46 23.16
CA GLU A 92 -10.85 -7.10 24.02
C GLU A 92 -11.36 -8.43 23.44
N SER A 93 -11.75 -8.46 22.16
CA SER A 93 -12.26 -9.67 21.50
C SER A 93 -11.15 -10.58 20.94
N LYS A 94 -9.88 -10.15 21.04
CA LYS A 94 -8.69 -10.89 20.58
C LYS A 94 -8.70 -11.20 19.08
N GLU A 95 -9.18 -10.25 18.28
CA GLU A 95 -9.20 -10.38 16.82
C GLU A 95 -7.80 -10.59 16.25
N LYS A 96 -7.74 -11.35 15.16
CA LYS A 96 -6.48 -11.65 14.47
C LYS A 96 -6.57 -11.30 13.00
N LEU A 97 -5.46 -10.81 12.47
CA LEU A 97 -5.19 -10.84 11.04
C LEU A 97 -4.58 -12.18 10.68
N GLU A 98 -4.97 -12.71 9.52
CA GLU A 98 -4.46 -13.97 9.00
C GLU A 98 -3.94 -13.79 7.57
N LEU A 99 -2.64 -14.03 7.39
CA LEU A 99 -1.97 -14.00 6.09
C LEU A 99 -1.96 -15.42 5.54
N THR A 100 -2.51 -15.62 4.34
CA THR A 100 -2.89 -16.97 3.88
C THR A 100 -2.07 -17.50 2.73
N ASP A 101 -1.95 -16.75 1.63
CA ASP A 101 -1.45 -17.28 0.36
C ASP A 101 -0.70 -16.19 -0.41
N ILE A 102 0.25 -16.59 -1.26
CA ILE A 102 0.93 -15.71 -2.20
C ILE A 102 0.19 -15.75 -3.53
N HIS A 103 -0.11 -14.59 -4.09
CA HIS A 103 -0.74 -14.44 -5.39
C HIS A 103 0.20 -13.74 -6.36
N PRO A 104 0.16 -14.12 -7.66
CA PRO A 104 0.95 -13.47 -8.71
C PRO A 104 0.51 -12.00 -8.94
N GLY A 105 -0.65 -11.61 -8.42
CA GLY A 105 -1.12 -10.24 -8.48
C GLY A 105 -1.77 -9.86 -9.81
N PRO A 106 -2.43 -8.68 -9.85
CA PRO A 106 -2.93 -8.12 -11.09
C PRO A 106 -1.79 -7.63 -11.99
N VAL A 107 -2.08 -7.55 -13.29
CA VAL A 107 -1.29 -6.72 -14.20
C VAL A 107 -1.63 -5.27 -13.89
N PHE A 108 -0.61 -4.49 -13.57
CA PHE A 108 -0.74 -3.08 -13.20
C PHE A 108 -0.37 -2.13 -14.34
N GLY A 109 0.50 -2.59 -15.25
CA GLY A 109 0.88 -1.83 -16.42
C GLY A 109 1.71 -2.65 -17.39
N THR A 110 2.25 -1.99 -18.40
CA THR A 110 3.14 -2.59 -19.40
C THR A 110 4.36 -1.70 -19.61
N THR A 111 5.52 -2.30 -19.82
CA THR A 111 6.75 -1.58 -20.20
C THR A 111 6.67 -1.04 -21.63
N ALA A 112 7.65 -0.21 -22.02
CA ALA A 112 7.84 0.21 -23.41
C ALA A 112 8.11 -0.96 -24.38
N THR A 113 8.53 -2.11 -23.87
CA THR A 113 8.75 -3.36 -24.61
C THR A 113 7.57 -4.32 -24.53
N GLU A 114 6.38 -3.82 -24.13
CA GLU A 114 5.12 -4.57 -24.01
C GLU A 114 5.12 -5.71 -23.00
N LYS A 115 6.08 -5.73 -22.06
CA LYS A 115 6.07 -6.70 -20.96
C LYS A 115 5.11 -6.28 -19.86
N GLU A 116 4.31 -7.21 -19.36
CA GLU A 116 3.42 -6.98 -18.21
C GLU A 116 4.24 -6.64 -16.96
N ILE A 117 3.79 -5.63 -16.22
CA ILE A 117 4.24 -5.32 -14.86
C ILE A 117 3.14 -5.80 -13.92
N ARG A 118 3.49 -6.71 -13.00
CA ARG A 118 2.57 -7.30 -12.03
C ARG A 118 2.86 -6.85 -10.61
N LEU A 119 1.82 -6.84 -9.78
CA LEU A 119 1.88 -6.52 -8.35
C LEU A 119 1.56 -7.75 -7.49
N PRO A 120 2.50 -8.68 -7.33
CA PRO A 120 2.35 -9.82 -6.43
C PRO A 120 2.05 -9.40 -4.99
N TYR A 121 1.35 -10.27 -4.27
CA TYR A 121 0.96 -9.96 -2.90
C TYR A 121 0.77 -11.20 -2.03
N ILE A 122 0.88 -11.01 -0.72
CA ILE A 122 0.39 -11.95 0.29
C ILE A 122 -1.05 -11.56 0.64
N ALA A 123 -2.00 -12.48 0.48
CA ALA A 123 -3.40 -12.26 0.83
C ALA A 123 -3.59 -12.19 2.35
N ILE A 124 -4.49 -11.31 2.78
CA ILE A 124 -4.99 -11.24 4.15
C ILE A 124 -6.45 -11.67 4.14
N THR A 125 -6.86 -12.46 5.13
CA THR A 125 -8.25 -12.88 5.27
C THR A 125 -9.15 -11.69 5.57
N ARG A 126 -10.29 -11.61 4.88
CA ARG A 126 -11.35 -10.61 5.13
C ARG A 126 -12.13 -10.97 6.40
N THR A 127 -11.53 -10.73 7.56
CA THR A 127 -12.23 -10.90 8.84
C THR A 127 -13.24 -9.79 9.07
N ASP A 128 -14.31 -10.07 9.80
CA ASP A 128 -15.35 -9.07 10.10
C ASP A 128 -14.76 -7.82 10.77
N ALA A 129 -13.80 -8.01 11.68
CA ALA A 129 -13.09 -6.91 12.33
C ALA A 129 -12.30 -6.03 11.35
N LEU A 130 -11.57 -6.63 10.40
CA LEU A 130 -10.82 -5.87 9.39
C LEU A 130 -11.78 -5.16 8.43
N MET A 131 -12.86 -5.82 8.03
CA MET A 131 -13.87 -5.24 7.15
C MET A 131 -14.63 -4.08 7.81
N ALA A 132 -14.95 -4.19 9.10
CA ALA A 132 -15.56 -3.11 9.88
C ALA A 132 -14.62 -1.90 10.00
N LEU A 133 -13.34 -2.12 10.34
CA LEU A 133 -12.32 -1.07 10.36
C LEU A 133 -12.20 -0.37 9.00
N HIS A 134 -12.11 -1.15 7.92
CA HIS A 134 -12.06 -0.64 6.55
C HIS A 134 -13.28 0.23 6.22
N SER A 135 -14.48 -0.27 6.49
CA SER A 135 -15.75 0.42 6.23
C SER A 135 -15.83 1.75 6.98
N ASP A 136 -15.54 1.77 8.28
CA ASP A 136 -15.60 2.98 9.10
C ASP A 136 -14.54 4.00 8.67
N MET A 137 -13.35 3.51 8.29
CA MET A 137 -12.29 4.37 7.75
C MET A 137 -12.74 5.00 6.43
N LEU A 138 -13.33 4.24 5.51
CA LEU A 138 -13.86 4.78 4.27
C LEU A 138 -14.90 5.88 4.54
N GLU A 139 -15.85 5.63 5.43
CA GLU A 139 -16.91 6.58 5.76
C GLU A 139 -16.35 7.90 6.29
N LYS A 140 -15.41 7.83 7.25
CA LYS A 140 -14.85 9.04 7.88
C LYS A 140 -13.87 9.79 6.99
N ILE A 141 -13.22 9.10 6.06
CA ILE A 141 -12.19 9.71 5.21
C ILE A 141 -12.77 10.23 3.90
N LYS A 142 -13.89 9.67 3.42
CA LYS A 142 -14.55 10.07 2.16
C LYS A 142 -14.81 11.57 2.01
N PRO A 143 -15.22 12.33 3.05
CA PRO A 143 -15.46 13.77 2.92
C PRO A 143 -14.23 14.58 2.47
N PHE A 144 -13.01 14.06 2.70
CA PHE A 144 -11.76 14.71 2.29
C PHE A 144 -11.35 14.39 0.85
N GLN A 145 -12.07 13.48 0.17
CA GLN A 145 -11.75 13.10 -1.20
C GLN A 145 -11.96 14.27 -2.16
N VAL A 146 -10.89 14.60 -2.87
CA VAL A 146 -10.92 15.58 -3.95
C VAL A 146 -11.25 14.87 -5.27
N LYS A 147 -12.25 15.40 -5.97
CA LYS A 147 -12.48 15.04 -7.38
C LYS A 147 -11.41 15.70 -8.24
N LEU A 148 -10.61 14.88 -8.90
CA LEU A 148 -9.53 15.36 -9.77
C LEU A 148 -10.11 15.91 -11.08
N SER A 149 -9.58 17.03 -11.55
CA SER A 149 -9.99 17.65 -12.81
C SER A 149 -9.26 17.08 -14.04
N SER A 150 -8.14 16.40 -13.85
CA SER A 150 -7.40 15.72 -14.92
C SER A 150 -6.40 14.70 -14.35
N MET A 151 -5.93 13.78 -15.20
CA MET A 151 -4.86 12.83 -14.83
C MET A 151 -3.56 13.53 -14.46
N ASN A 152 -3.22 14.66 -15.10
CA ASN A 152 -2.00 15.41 -14.77
C ASN A 152 -2.05 15.98 -13.35
N VAL A 153 -3.20 16.48 -12.91
CA VAL A 153 -3.40 16.90 -11.52
C VAL A 153 -3.25 15.70 -10.58
N GLY A 154 -3.81 14.55 -10.95
CA GLY A 154 -3.63 13.32 -10.19
C GLY A 154 -2.18 12.89 -10.06
N LYS A 155 -1.40 12.90 -11.14
CA LYS A 155 0.04 12.59 -11.13
C LYS A 155 0.82 13.51 -10.20
N SER A 156 0.49 14.81 -10.19
CA SER A 156 1.14 15.80 -9.32
C SER A 156 0.88 15.60 -7.82
N ALA A 157 -0.11 14.78 -7.47
CA ALA A 157 -0.41 14.46 -6.07
C ALA A 157 0.51 13.36 -5.50
N PHE A 158 1.26 12.63 -6.35
CA PHE A 158 2.21 11.60 -5.93
C PHE A 158 3.52 12.22 -5.45
N HIS A 159 4.28 11.48 -4.64
CA HIS A 159 5.52 11.96 -4.05
C HIS A 159 6.57 12.27 -5.12
N ASN A 160 7.25 13.42 -5.01
CA ASN A 160 8.16 13.91 -6.06
C ASN A 160 9.35 12.97 -6.35
N SER A 161 9.84 12.24 -5.33
CA SER A 161 10.90 11.24 -5.51
C SER A 161 10.41 9.88 -6.01
N SER A 162 9.09 9.70 -6.17
CA SER A 162 8.47 8.52 -6.78
C SER A 162 7.20 8.93 -7.52
N PRO A 163 7.33 9.74 -8.58
CA PRO A 163 6.18 10.26 -9.32
C PRO A 163 5.49 9.14 -10.09
N ALA A 164 4.19 9.30 -10.36
CA ALA A 164 3.48 8.39 -11.24
C ALA A 164 4.03 8.48 -12.68
N ASP A 165 4.59 7.38 -13.19
CA ASP A 165 5.15 7.26 -14.55
C ASP A 165 4.08 7.10 -15.65
N GLY A 166 2.87 6.67 -15.27
CA GLY A 166 1.71 6.49 -16.14
C GLY A 166 0.40 6.88 -15.47
N ASN A 167 -0.72 6.51 -16.10
CA ASN A 167 -2.05 6.77 -15.54
C ASN A 167 -2.48 5.69 -14.53
N ALA A 168 -1.92 4.49 -14.58
CA ALA A 168 -2.36 3.34 -13.77
C ALA A 168 -2.40 3.64 -12.26
N SER A 169 -1.35 4.26 -11.71
CA SER A 169 -1.32 4.66 -10.29
C SER A 169 -2.39 5.67 -9.94
N VAL A 170 -2.65 6.64 -10.84
CA VAL A 170 -3.67 7.67 -10.66
C VAL A 170 -5.07 7.06 -10.74
N GLU A 171 -5.30 6.19 -11.72
CA GLU A 171 -6.56 5.46 -11.91
C GLU A 171 -6.85 4.58 -10.70
N CYS A 172 -5.87 3.83 -10.20
CA CYS A 172 -6.01 3.02 -8.99
C CYS A 172 -6.42 3.88 -7.77
N MET A 173 -5.80 5.06 -7.60
CA MET A 173 -6.16 6.01 -6.54
C MET A 173 -7.58 6.54 -6.69
N ILE A 174 -8.00 6.92 -7.90
CA ILE A 174 -9.34 7.44 -8.19
C ILE A 174 -10.41 6.36 -7.96
N ASP A 175 -10.16 5.18 -8.52
CA ASP A 175 -11.11 4.08 -8.56
C ASP A 175 -11.22 3.34 -7.23
N PHE A 176 -10.41 3.68 -6.22
CA PHE A 176 -10.34 2.90 -4.99
C PHE A 176 -11.70 2.71 -4.32
N TYR A 177 -12.43 3.80 -4.09
CA TYR A 177 -13.73 3.75 -3.43
C TYR A 177 -14.76 2.95 -4.23
N GLU A 178 -14.73 3.03 -5.57
CA GLU A 178 -15.75 2.43 -6.42
C GLU A 178 -15.44 0.97 -6.79
N LYS A 179 -14.16 0.63 -6.98
CA LYS A 179 -13.73 -0.65 -7.54
C LYS A 179 -12.92 -1.52 -6.58
N ASN A 180 -12.25 -0.93 -5.58
CA ASN A 180 -11.29 -1.64 -4.73
C ASN A 180 -11.63 -1.52 -3.23
N SER A 181 -12.88 -1.19 -2.89
CA SER A 181 -13.35 -1.00 -1.52
C SER A 181 -14.62 -1.83 -1.23
N LEU A 182 -15.08 -1.84 0.03
CA LEU A 182 -16.29 -2.55 0.48
C LEU A 182 -16.33 -4.02 0.01
N GLU A 183 -17.35 -4.45 -0.75
CA GLU A 183 -17.45 -5.83 -1.21
C GLU A 183 -16.25 -6.30 -2.05
N ASN A 184 -15.60 -5.36 -2.76
CA ASN A 184 -14.43 -5.62 -3.62
C ASN A 184 -13.10 -5.43 -2.89
N TYR A 185 -13.12 -5.11 -1.60
CA TYR A 185 -11.90 -4.94 -0.82
C TYR A 185 -11.14 -6.27 -0.72
N SER A 186 -9.91 -6.26 -1.22
CA SER A 186 -8.97 -7.37 -1.16
C SER A 186 -7.78 -6.95 -0.31
N PRO A 187 -7.80 -7.19 1.01
CA PRO A 187 -6.69 -6.82 1.88
C PRO A 187 -5.48 -7.69 1.60
N HIS A 188 -4.32 -7.07 1.42
CA HIS A 188 -3.09 -7.76 1.02
C HIS A 188 -1.84 -6.96 1.36
N LEU A 189 -0.69 -7.64 1.31
CA LEU A 189 0.65 -7.04 1.38
C LEU A 189 1.32 -7.15 0.01
N THR A 190 1.47 -6.05 -0.72
CA THR A 190 2.18 -6.05 -2.01
C THR A 190 3.67 -6.33 -1.80
N LEU A 191 4.24 -7.22 -2.60
CA LEU A 191 5.63 -7.69 -2.49
C LEU A 191 6.63 -6.90 -3.36
N GLY A 192 6.12 -5.93 -4.11
CA GLY A 192 6.86 -5.13 -5.09
C GLY A 192 6.18 -5.18 -6.46
N SER A 193 6.80 -4.56 -7.46
CA SER A 193 6.45 -4.73 -8.88
C SER A 193 7.47 -5.65 -9.55
N THR A 194 7.01 -6.49 -10.47
CA THR A 194 7.87 -7.42 -11.22
C THR A 194 7.37 -7.63 -12.64
N GLN A 195 8.28 -7.92 -13.56
CA GLN A 195 7.97 -8.42 -14.90
C GLN A 195 8.11 -9.94 -14.99
N ASP A 196 8.76 -10.56 -14.00
CA ASP A 196 9.03 -11.98 -13.98
C ASP A 196 7.89 -12.74 -13.27
N PRO A 197 7.56 -13.95 -13.74
CA PRO A 197 6.61 -14.81 -13.05
C PRO A 197 7.10 -15.10 -11.62
N ILE A 198 6.21 -14.99 -10.65
CA ILE A 198 6.50 -15.42 -9.29
C ILE A 198 6.14 -16.88 -9.14
N ASP A 199 7.10 -17.64 -8.61
CA ASP A 199 6.82 -18.98 -8.14
C ASP A 199 5.89 -18.89 -6.92
N THR A 200 4.62 -19.25 -7.10
CA THR A 200 3.64 -19.28 -6.01
C THR A 200 3.82 -20.51 -5.11
N ASN A 201 4.64 -21.48 -5.52
CA ASN A 201 4.96 -22.68 -4.73
C ASN A 201 6.18 -22.47 -3.83
N LEU A 202 6.45 -21.23 -3.41
CA LEU A 202 7.49 -20.93 -2.43
C LEU A 202 7.23 -21.75 -1.17
N LEU A 203 7.94 -22.88 -1.07
CA LEU A 203 7.89 -23.91 -0.02
C LEU A 203 8.09 -23.38 1.40
N TYR A 204 8.37 -22.08 1.54
CA TYR A 204 8.73 -21.41 2.77
C TYR A 204 7.69 -20.41 3.27
N PHE A 205 6.61 -20.13 2.53
CA PHE A 205 5.54 -19.29 3.08
C PHE A 205 4.74 -20.05 4.12
N GLN A 206 4.82 -19.58 5.36
CA GLN A 206 4.01 -20.09 6.46
C GLN A 206 2.87 -19.11 6.74
N LYS A 207 1.64 -19.62 6.76
CA LYS A 207 0.47 -18.86 7.19
C LYS A 207 0.74 -18.23 8.55
N LEU A 208 0.47 -16.94 8.67
CA LEU A 208 0.76 -16.18 9.87
C LEU A 208 -0.53 -15.60 10.43
N LYS A 209 -0.77 -15.83 11.73
CA LYS A 209 -1.82 -15.16 12.49
C LYS A 209 -1.18 -14.21 13.50
N LEU A 210 -1.64 -12.97 13.52
CA LEU A 210 -1.17 -11.95 14.45
C LEU A 210 -2.37 -11.19 15.04
N PRO A 211 -2.30 -10.74 16.30
CA PRO A 211 -3.38 -9.94 16.88
C PRO A 211 -3.50 -8.60 16.16
N LEU A 212 -4.71 -8.22 15.73
CA LEU A 212 -4.94 -6.99 14.97
C LEU A 212 -4.48 -5.75 15.75
N HIS A 213 -4.73 -5.70 17.06
CA HIS A 213 -4.36 -4.57 17.92
C HIS A 213 -2.84 -4.31 18.02
N THR A 214 -1.99 -5.27 17.62
CA THR A 214 -0.52 -5.09 17.58
C THR A 214 -0.02 -4.39 16.31
N CYS A 215 -0.90 -4.16 15.33
CA CYS A 215 -0.59 -3.33 14.18
C CYS A 215 -0.56 -1.85 14.59
N ALA A 216 0.11 -1.02 13.79
CA ALA A 216 0.04 0.43 13.88
C ALA A 216 -0.67 0.99 12.66
N LEU A 217 -1.41 2.08 12.84
CA LEU A 217 -1.98 2.86 11.76
C LEU A 217 -0.97 3.91 11.28
N MET A 218 -0.79 4.02 9.96
CA MET A 218 0.04 5.06 9.35
C MET A 218 -0.73 5.80 8.25
N VAL A 219 -0.42 7.08 8.12
CA VAL A 219 -0.84 7.93 7.00
C VAL A 219 0.41 8.21 6.18
N SER A 220 0.33 8.01 4.87
CA SER A 220 1.51 8.01 4.01
C SER A 220 1.26 8.71 2.69
N HIS A 221 2.28 9.41 2.19
CA HIS A 221 2.29 9.95 0.83
C HIS A 221 2.50 8.80 -0.16
N MET A 222 1.59 8.70 -1.12
CA MET A 222 1.67 7.72 -2.20
C MET A 222 2.83 8.03 -3.15
N GLY A 223 3.67 7.02 -3.39
CA GLY A 223 4.57 6.95 -4.54
C GLY A 223 3.95 6.16 -5.68
N ASN A 224 4.72 5.96 -6.75
CA ASN A 224 4.28 5.17 -7.90
C ASN A 224 3.93 3.72 -7.49
N TYR A 225 3.15 3.03 -8.32
CA TYR A 225 2.57 1.71 -8.01
C TYR A 225 1.74 1.73 -6.72
N CYS A 226 1.22 2.90 -6.37
CA CYS A 226 0.53 3.18 -5.11
C CYS A 226 1.35 2.77 -3.87
N SER A 227 2.67 2.84 -3.93
CA SER A 227 3.54 2.53 -2.79
C SER A 227 3.37 3.55 -1.66
N CYS A 228 3.60 3.14 -0.41
CA CYS A 228 3.70 4.06 0.72
C CYS A 228 5.15 4.57 0.83
N PHE A 229 5.40 5.82 0.42
CA PHE A 229 6.76 6.34 0.23
C PHE A 229 7.25 7.19 1.42
N GLU A 230 6.42 8.10 1.90
CA GLU A 230 6.75 8.97 3.04
C GLU A 230 5.72 8.80 4.14
N LEU A 231 6.15 8.73 5.40
CA LEU A 231 5.25 8.82 6.55
C LEU A 231 4.92 10.29 6.80
N LEU A 232 3.63 10.61 6.77
CA LEU A 232 3.16 11.99 6.89
C LEU A 232 2.88 12.36 8.33
#